data_AF-A0A7X8GAL0-F1
#
_entry.id   AF-A0A7X8GAL0-F1
#
_cell.length_a   1.000
_cell.length_b   1.000
_cell.length_c   1.000
_cell.angle_alpha   90.00
_cell.angle_beta   90.00
_cell.angle_gamma   90.00
#
_symmetry.space_group_name_H-M   'P 1'
#
loop_
_entity.id
_entity.type
_entity.pdbx_description
1 polymer ?
#
loop_
_entity_poly.entity_id
_entity_poly.type
_entity_poly.pdbx_seq_one_letter_code
_entity_poly.pdbx_strand_id
1 'polypeptide(L)'
;MKKIILLTITCLLAVTAWGQSSFYKKYAGYKEVSKVYISSSLFSLMGDNSELEISSQINVAGIIQNLDGLYILSTSNQKVIAEMRKDFEKQIKSGEFEVLMEIEDGDDKVIMYMQKQGTLITDLYICADDYDDFAIIYLSGKITPDNIKTLIKAN
;
A
#
# COMPACT_ATOMS: atom_id res chain seq x y z
N MET A 1 -27.65 -33.23 9.69
CA MET A 1 -27.93 -32.27 8.61
C MET A 1 -27.67 -30.83 9.02
N LYS A 2 -28.31 -30.29 10.07
CA LYS A 2 -28.09 -28.89 10.53
C LYS A 2 -26.62 -28.56 10.88
N LYS A 3 -25.88 -29.51 11.47
CA LYS A 3 -24.45 -29.35 11.82
C LYS A 3 -23.51 -29.35 10.60
N ILE A 4 -23.88 -30.03 9.50
CA ILE A 4 -23.06 -30.07 8.28
C ILE A 4 -23.24 -28.77 7.50
N ILE A 5 -24.48 -28.27 7.39
CA ILE A 5 -24.79 -26.98 6.76
C ILE A 5 -24.07 -25.83 7.47
N LEU A 6 -24.02 -25.85 8.81
CA LEU A 6 -23.33 -24.82 9.59
C LEU A 6 -21.81 -24.83 9.34
N LEU A 7 -21.19 -26.00 9.18
CA LEU A 7 -19.76 -26.14 8.90
C LEU A 7 -19.40 -25.61 7.50
N THR A 8 -20.27 -25.85 6.51
CA THR A 8 -20.07 -25.35 5.14
C THR A 8 -20.19 -23.83 5.04
N ILE A 9 -21.10 -23.22 5.80
CA ILE A 9 -21.27 -21.76 5.87
C ILE A 9 -20.06 -21.07 6.52
N THR A 10 -19.48 -21.66 7.57
CA THR A 10 -18.29 -21.10 8.23
C THR A 10 -17.03 -21.18 7.34
N CYS A 11 -16.89 -22.21 6.51
CA CYS A 11 -15.80 -22.29 5.53
C CYS A 11 -15.94 -21.27 4.39
N LEU A 12 -17.16 -20.88 4.01
CA LEU A 12 -17.41 -19.85 2.99
C LEU A 12 -17.15 -18.42 3.50
N LEU A 13 -17.21 -18.19 4.81
CA LEU A 13 -16.89 -16.90 5.43
C LEU A 13 -15.38 -16.65 5.60
N ALA A 14 -14.53 -17.68 5.45
CA ALA A 14 -13.08 -17.54 5.55
C ALA A 14 -12.40 -16.94 4.30
N VAL A 15 -13.17 -16.69 3.24
CA VAL A 15 -12.63 -16.31 1.91
C VAL A 15 -12.63 -14.79 1.67
N THR A 16 -13.12 -13.97 2.60
CA THR A 16 -13.28 -12.52 2.38
C THR A 16 -12.19 -11.65 3.00
N ALA A 17 -11.06 -12.21 3.42
CA ALA A 17 -9.95 -11.45 4.02
C ALA A 17 -8.89 -10.95 3.00
N TRP A 18 -9.17 -11.04 1.70
CA TRP A 18 -8.36 -10.52 0.61
C TRP A 18 -8.66 -9.03 0.43
N GLY A 19 -7.77 -8.16 0.90
CA GLY A 19 -7.91 -6.71 0.69
C GLY A 19 -7.06 -5.86 1.63
N GLN A 20 -6.64 -6.43 2.77
CA GLN A 20 -5.63 -5.80 3.63
C GLN A 20 -4.30 -6.53 3.49
N SER A 21 -3.27 -5.79 3.08
CA SER A 21 -1.88 -6.24 3.01
C SER A 21 -1.49 -7.01 4.27
N SER A 22 -0.88 -8.19 4.11
CA SER A 22 -0.35 -8.99 5.22
C SER A 22 0.70 -8.20 6.02
N PHE A 23 1.51 -7.38 5.32
CA PHE A 23 2.43 -6.43 5.93
C PHE A 23 1.69 -5.45 6.84
N TYR A 24 0.62 -4.82 6.33
CA TYR A 24 -0.16 -3.88 7.11
C TYR A 24 -0.73 -4.51 8.38
N LYS A 25 -1.34 -5.69 8.27
CA LYS A 25 -1.92 -6.42 9.41
C LYS A 25 -0.88 -6.74 10.49
N LYS A 26 0.35 -7.08 10.10
CA LYS A 26 1.43 -7.43 11.03
C LYS A 26 1.86 -6.22 11.87
N TYR A 27 2.15 -5.09 11.24
CA TYR A 27 2.76 -3.94 11.91
C TYR A 27 1.75 -2.94 12.48
N ALA A 28 0.49 -2.97 12.03
CA ALA A 28 -0.57 -2.08 12.52
C ALA A 28 -0.87 -2.14 14.03
N GLY A 29 -0.36 -3.17 14.73
CA GLY A 29 -0.47 -3.34 16.18
C GLY A 29 0.80 -3.03 16.97
N TYR A 30 1.90 -2.68 16.31
CA TYR A 30 3.15 -2.34 16.99
C TYR A 30 3.03 -0.95 17.61
N LYS A 31 3.44 -0.80 18.88
CA LYS A 31 3.37 0.50 19.58
C LYS A 31 4.26 1.56 18.96
N GLU A 32 5.37 1.13 18.38
CA GLU A 32 6.40 1.99 17.76
C GLU A 32 6.09 2.31 16.29
N VAL A 33 4.92 1.90 15.79
CA VAL A 33 4.49 2.11 14.40
C VAL A 33 3.29 3.04 14.37
N SER A 34 3.46 4.16 13.68
CA SER A 34 2.37 5.05 13.31
C SER A 34 1.56 4.43 12.18
N LYS A 35 0.23 4.51 12.30
CA LYS A 35 -0.70 3.91 11.36
C LYS A 35 -1.75 4.92 10.94
N VAL A 36 -1.85 5.15 9.64
CA VAL A 36 -2.91 5.95 9.02
C VAL A 36 -3.67 5.07 8.03
N TYR A 37 -4.99 5.09 8.11
CA TYR A 37 -5.86 4.47 7.11
C TYR A 37 -6.86 5.51 6.63
N ILE A 38 -6.96 5.63 5.31
CA ILE A 38 -7.95 6.48 4.65
C ILE A 38 -8.82 5.59 3.77
N SER A 39 -10.13 5.67 3.99
CA SER A 39 -11.12 4.89 3.23
C SER A 39 -11.55 5.61 1.95
N SER A 40 -12.05 4.85 0.99
CA SER A 40 -12.71 5.36 -0.22
C SER A 40 -13.80 6.39 0.08
N SER A 41 -14.56 6.22 1.17
CA SER A 41 -15.58 7.19 1.57
C SER A 41 -15.01 8.57 1.88
N LEU A 42 -13.80 8.66 2.47
CA LEU A 42 -13.17 9.96 2.69
C LEU A 42 -12.74 10.58 1.35
N PHE A 43 -12.21 9.78 0.43
CA PHE A 43 -11.82 10.25 -0.91
C PHE A 43 -13.01 10.82 -1.69
N SER A 44 -14.18 10.18 -1.61
CA SER A 44 -15.41 10.69 -2.23
C SER A 44 -15.87 12.02 -1.62
N LEU A 45 -15.58 12.27 -0.33
CA LEU A 45 -15.91 13.54 0.33
C LEU A 45 -14.91 14.65 0.01
N MET A 46 -13.65 14.31 -0.26
CA MET A 46 -12.61 15.30 -0.61
C MET A 46 -12.82 15.91 -2.00
N GLY A 47 -13.53 15.22 -2.91
CA GLY A 47 -13.83 15.69 -4.26
C GLY A 47 -12.60 15.75 -5.18
N ASP A 48 -12.81 16.29 -6.39
CA ASP A 48 -11.81 16.29 -7.47
C ASP A 48 -10.63 17.26 -7.25
N ASN A 49 -10.72 18.17 -6.27
CA ASN A 49 -9.70 19.17 -5.95
C ASN A 49 -8.79 18.72 -4.79
N SER A 50 -8.67 17.42 -4.58
CA SER A 50 -7.84 16.87 -3.51
C SER A 50 -6.37 16.88 -3.93
N GLU A 51 -5.51 17.61 -3.22
CA GLU A 51 -4.07 17.43 -3.32
C GLU A 51 -3.64 16.41 -2.27
N LEU A 52 -3.13 15.26 -2.72
CA LEU A 52 -2.57 14.25 -1.84
C LEU A 52 -1.18 13.90 -2.37
N GLU A 53 -0.21 14.68 -1.89
CA GLU A 53 1.20 14.53 -2.26
C GLU A 53 1.90 13.62 -1.25
N ILE A 54 2.51 12.56 -1.75
CA ILE A 54 3.31 11.62 -0.96
C ILE A 54 4.75 12.13 -0.87
N SER A 55 5.24 12.70 -1.97
CA SER A 55 6.54 13.35 -2.07
C SER A 55 6.45 14.46 -3.12
N SER A 56 7.53 15.25 -3.28
CA SER A 56 7.61 16.29 -4.31
C SER A 56 7.37 15.76 -5.73
N GLN A 57 7.63 14.47 -5.96
CA GLN A 57 7.53 13.81 -7.28
C GLN A 57 6.29 12.89 -7.41
N ILE A 58 5.66 12.50 -6.30
CA ILE A 58 4.52 11.57 -6.29
C ILE A 58 3.25 12.27 -5.81
N ASN A 59 2.28 12.42 -6.71
CA ASN A 59 0.94 12.92 -6.38
C ASN A 59 -0.10 11.83 -6.66
N VAL A 60 -0.82 11.38 -5.62
CA VAL A 60 -1.82 10.31 -5.76
C VAL A 60 -3.24 10.83 -5.98
N ALA A 61 -3.45 12.15 -6.02
CA ALA A 61 -4.73 12.78 -6.31
C ALA A 61 -5.40 12.23 -7.57
N GLY A 62 -4.61 12.07 -8.65
CA GLY A 62 -5.10 11.63 -9.95
C GLY A 62 -5.67 10.21 -9.97
N ILE A 63 -5.44 9.42 -8.92
CA ILE A 63 -5.95 8.05 -8.82
C ILE A 63 -6.85 7.83 -7.60
N ILE A 64 -7.01 8.84 -6.73
CA ILE A 64 -7.62 8.70 -5.40
C ILE A 64 -9.07 8.19 -5.46
N GLN A 65 -9.82 8.58 -6.50
CA GLN A 65 -11.20 8.13 -6.74
C GLN A 65 -11.30 6.64 -7.14
N ASN A 66 -10.20 6.03 -7.58
CA ASN A 66 -10.13 4.62 -7.96
C ASN A 66 -9.59 3.73 -6.82
N LEU A 67 -9.24 4.33 -5.68
CA LEU A 67 -8.72 3.63 -4.51
C LEU A 67 -9.86 3.16 -3.61
N ASP A 68 -9.79 1.90 -3.21
CA ASP A 68 -10.62 1.34 -2.13
C ASP A 68 -10.10 1.80 -0.75
N GLY A 69 -8.79 2.04 -0.65
CA GLY A 69 -8.18 2.60 0.56
C GLY A 69 -6.69 2.89 0.42
N LEU A 70 -6.21 3.78 1.29
CA LEU A 70 -4.80 4.12 1.45
C LEU A 70 -4.36 3.76 2.86
N TYR A 71 -3.25 3.04 2.97
CA TYR A 71 -2.72 2.54 4.23
C TYR A 71 -1.27 3.00 4.39
N ILE A 72 -0.98 3.77 5.43
CA ILE A 72 0.37 4.23 5.75
C ILE A 72 0.81 3.57 7.05
N LEU A 73 2.00 2.98 7.02
CA LEU A 73 2.74 2.58 8.20
C LEU A 73 4.07 3.31 8.20
N SER A 74 4.42 3.96 9.30
CA SER A 74 5.74 4.59 9.46
C SER A 74 6.30 4.35 10.85
N THR A 75 7.63 4.34 10.95
CA THR A 75 8.33 4.21 12.22
C THR A 75 9.70 4.87 12.15
N SER A 76 10.10 5.49 13.26
CA SER A 76 11.46 6.02 13.49
C SER A 76 12.26 5.13 14.46
N ASN A 77 11.69 3.98 14.86
CA ASN A 77 12.35 3.07 15.80
C ASN A 77 13.29 2.14 15.03
N GLN A 78 14.60 2.35 15.17
CA GLN A 78 15.65 1.63 14.45
C GLN A 78 15.52 0.09 14.43
N LYS A 79 15.03 -0.52 15.53
CA LYS A 79 14.82 -1.98 15.56
C LYS A 79 13.64 -2.40 14.68
N VAL A 80 12.56 -1.62 14.72
CA VAL A 80 11.36 -1.87 13.92
C VAL A 80 11.61 -1.54 12.45
N ILE A 81 12.38 -0.49 12.15
CA ILE A 81 12.87 -0.17 10.80
C ILE A 81 13.56 -1.39 10.19
N ALA A 82 14.58 -1.94 10.88
CA ALA A 82 15.32 -3.10 10.37
C ALA A 82 14.41 -4.33 10.13
N GLU A 83 13.41 -4.54 10.99
CA GLU A 83 12.43 -5.62 10.83
C GLU A 83 11.50 -5.38 9.65
N MET A 84 10.90 -4.19 9.56
CA MET A 84 9.98 -3.79 8.49
C MET A 84 10.66 -3.82 7.13
N ARG A 85 11.88 -3.29 7.00
CA ARG A 85 12.66 -3.29 5.76
C ARG A 85 12.90 -4.71 5.26
N LYS A 86 13.39 -5.59 6.14
CA LYS A 86 13.65 -7.00 5.81
C LYS A 86 12.39 -7.74 5.36
N ASP A 87 11.28 -7.55 6.06
CA ASP A 87 10.03 -8.25 5.74
C ASP A 87 9.38 -7.69 4.47
N PHE A 88 9.48 -6.38 4.25
CA PHE A 88 8.98 -5.73 3.04
C PHE A 88 9.77 -6.19 1.81
N GLU A 89 11.11 -6.19 1.89
CA GLU A 89 11.95 -6.74 0.83
C GLU A 89 11.60 -8.18 0.48
N LYS A 90 11.36 -9.01 1.50
CA LYS A 90 10.95 -10.40 1.30
C LYS A 90 9.61 -10.49 0.59
N GLN A 91 8.65 -9.65 0.97
CA GLN A 91 7.33 -9.60 0.32
C GLN A 91 7.46 -9.22 -1.16
N ILE A 92 8.19 -8.13 -1.45
CA ILE A 92 8.44 -7.66 -2.82
C ILE A 92 9.11 -8.75 -3.67
N LYS A 93 10.17 -9.38 -3.15
CA LYS A 93 10.89 -10.48 -3.84
C LYS A 93 9.99 -11.70 -4.10
N SER A 94 9.05 -12.00 -3.20
CA SER A 94 8.17 -13.16 -3.33
C SER A 94 6.93 -12.94 -4.21
N GLY A 95 6.52 -11.68 -4.39
CA GLY A 95 5.25 -11.32 -5.03
C GLY A 95 5.35 -10.93 -6.50
N GLU A 96 6.50 -11.13 -7.16
CA GLU A 96 6.68 -10.73 -8.58
C GLU A 96 6.35 -9.24 -8.83
N PHE A 97 6.76 -8.36 -7.91
CA PHE A 97 6.57 -6.92 -8.05
C PHE A 97 7.51 -6.32 -9.10
N GLU A 98 6.99 -5.39 -9.90
CA GLU A 98 7.75 -4.55 -10.83
C GLU A 98 8.06 -3.21 -10.17
N VAL A 99 9.31 -2.74 -10.30
CA VAL A 99 9.69 -1.37 -9.89
C VAL A 99 9.22 -0.41 -10.98
N LEU A 100 8.39 0.56 -10.60
CA LEU A 100 7.90 1.60 -11.51
C LEU A 100 8.76 2.86 -11.47
N MET A 101 9.26 3.19 -10.28
CA MET A 101 10.02 4.41 -10.03
C MET A 101 10.97 4.18 -8.86
N GLU A 102 12.16 4.73 -8.95
CA GLU A 102 13.17 4.72 -7.90
C GLU A 102 13.85 6.10 -7.89
N ILE A 103 13.80 6.77 -6.75
CA ILE A 103 14.45 8.06 -6.50
C ILE A 103 15.41 7.82 -5.36
N GLU A 104 16.66 8.23 -5.54
CA GLU A 104 17.72 8.12 -4.53
C GLU A 104 18.40 9.49 -4.40
N ASP A 105 18.48 10.00 -3.18
CA ASP A 105 19.17 11.25 -2.83
C ASP A 105 19.99 11.05 -1.55
N GLY A 106 21.28 10.78 -1.71
CA GLY A 106 22.13 10.40 -0.59
C GLY A 106 21.73 9.04 0.01
N ASP A 107 21.35 9.05 1.29
CA ASP A 107 20.86 7.86 2.00
C ASP A 107 19.33 7.69 1.90
N ASP A 108 18.62 8.68 1.33
CA ASP A 108 17.16 8.66 1.18
C ASP A 108 16.76 7.94 -0.10
N LYS A 109 15.84 6.99 0.03
CA LYS A 109 15.36 6.19 -1.09
C LYS A 109 13.85 6.11 -1.13
N VAL A 110 13.25 6.46 -2.26
CA VAL A 110 11.81 6.29 -2.52
C VAL A 110 11.60 5.36 -3.71
N ILE A 111 10.91 4.24 -3.47
CA ILE A 111 10.66 3.22 -4.50
C ILE A 111 9.17 2.94 -4.61
N MET A 112 8.66 2.95 -5.84
CA MET A 112 7.29 2.57 -6.17
C MET A 112 7.28 1.18 -6.79
N TYR A 113 6.49 0.27 -6.19
CA TYR A 113 6.34 -1.11 -6.60
C TYR A 113 4.91 -1.40 -7.05
N MET A 114 4.76 -2.18 -8.11
CA MET A 114 3.47 -2.58 -8.66
C MET A 114 3.42 -4.09 -8.85
N GLN A 115 2.29 -4.70 -8.47
CA GLN A 115 1.95 -6.06 -8.84
C GLN A 115 0.73 -6.06 -9.76
N LYS A 116 0.74 -6.93 -10.76
CA LYS A 116 -0.37 -7.10 -11.70
C LYS A 116 -0.82 -8.55 -11.77
N GLN A 117 -2.12 -8.74 -11.98
CA GLN A 117 -2.70 -10.02 -12.35
C GLN A 117 -3.42 -9.86 -13.69
N GLY A 118 -2.80 -10.34 -14.76
CA GLY A 118 -3.26 -10.08 -16.12
C GLY A 118 -3.11 -8.59 -16.48
N THR A 119 -4.23 -7.92 -16.77
CA THR A 119 -4.27 -6.49 -17.11
C THR A 119 -4.61 -5.58 -15.92
N LEU A 120 -4.92 -6.16 -14.75
CA LEU A 120 -5.32 -5.41 -13.57
C LEU A 120 -4.12 -5.22 -12.63
N ILE A 121 -3.90 -3.99 -12.18
CA ILE A 121 -2.96 -3.71 -11.10
C ILE A 121 -3.67 -4.06 -9.79
N THR A 122 -3.13 -5.03 -9.06
CA THR A 122 -3.74 -5.53 -7.81
C THR A 122 -3.19 -4.81 -6.59
N ASP A 123 -1.91 -4.44 -6.63
CA ASP A 123 -1.20 -3.88 -5.49
C ASP A 123 -0.23 -2.81 -5.96
N LEU A 124 -0.26 -1.66 -5.30
CA LEU A 124 0.68 -0.57 -5.49
C LEU A 124 1.25 -0.17 -4.13
N TYR A 125 2.57 -0.24 -3.99
CA TYR A 125 3.29 0.18 -2.80
C TYR A 125 4.24 1.32 -3.11
N ILE A 126 4.37 2.24 -2.16
CA ILE A 126 5.43 3.24 -2.13
C ILE A 126 6.22 3.01 -0.83
N CYS A 127 7.52 2.80 -0.97
CA CYS A 127 8.46 2.63 0.13
C CYS A 127 9.33 3.88 0.20
N ALA A 128 9.25 4.63 1.29
CA ALA A 128 10.22 5.67 1.62
C ALA A 128 11.13 5.12 2.73
N ASP A 129 12.41 5.00 2.39
CA ASP A 129 13.45 4.38 3.20
C ASP A 129 14.56 5.41 3.44
N ASP A 130 14.59 5.94 4.65
CA ASP A 130 15.63 6.82 5.19
C ASP A 130 16.38 6.02 6.29
N TYR A 131 17.57 6.48 6.66
CA TYR A 131 18.30 6.00 7.82
C TYR A 131 17.48 6.11 9.11
N ASP A 132 16.84 7.25 9.36
CA ASP A 132 16.13 7.51 10.63
C ASP A 132 14.63 7.18 10.59
N ASP A 133 14.04 7.09 9.39
CA ASP A 133 12.61 6.86 9.20
C ASP A 133 12.34 5.82 8.10
N PHE A 134 11.33 4.98 8.33
CA PHE A 134 10.85 4.02 7.33
C PHE A 134 9.34 4.11 7.19
N ALA A 135 8.85 4.33 5.98
CA ALA A 135 7.43 4.43 5.68
C ALA A 135 7.03 3.55 4.48
N ILE A 136 5.97 2.76 4.67
CA ILE A 136 5.31 2.00 3.62
C ILE A 136 3.91 2.55 3.44
N ILE A 137 3.61 2.91 2.20
CA ILE A 137 2.28 3.32 1.77
C ILE A 137 1.75 2.26 0.81
N TYR A 138 0.59 1.72 1.12
CA TYR A 138 -0.12 0.75 0.30
C TYR A 138 -1.40 1.38 -0.23
N LEU A 139 -1.54 1.32 -1.56
CA LEU A 139 -2.69 1.82 -2.29
C LEU A 139 -3.43 0.61 -2.84
N SER A 140 -4.65 0.39 -2.35
CA SER A 140 -5.52 -0.69 -2.79
C SER A 140 -6.65 -0.10 -3.62
N GLY A 141 -6.99 -0.71 -4.75
CA GLY A 141 -8.05 -0.24 -5.62
C GLY A 141 -8.00 -0.83 -7.03
N LYS A 142 -8.86 -0.30 -7.91
CA LYS A 142 -8.91 -0.70 -9.32
C LYS A 142 -8.04 0.26 -10.13
N ILE A 143 -6.72 0.06 -10.06
CA ILE A 143 -5.76 0.91 -10.73
C ILE A 143 -5.51 0.38 -12.14
N THR A 144 -5.57 1.25 -13.14
CA THR A 144 -5.20 0.93 -14.53
C THR A 144 -3.83 1.52 -14.88
N PRO A 145 -3.15 1.03 -15.92
CA PRO A 145 -1.89 1.61 -16.38
C PRO A 145 -1.97 3.11 -16.73
N ASP A 146 -3.12 3.58 -17.23
CA ASP A 146 -3.31 5.01 -17.51
C ASP A 146 -3.40 5.84 -16.21
N ASN A 147 -3.91 5.26 -15.13
CA ASN A 147 -3.88 5.92 -13.82
C ASN A 147 -2.44 6.08 -13.30
N ILE A 148 -1.53 5.16 -13.60
CA ILE A 148 -0.12 5.30 -13.19
C ILE A 148 0.54 6.53 -13.83
N LYS A 149 0.16 6.89 -15.07
CA LYS A 149 0.71 8.08 -15.75
C LYS A 149 0.37 9.38 -15.01
N THR A 150 -0.73 9.43 -14.26
CA THR A 150 -1.13 10.62 -13.51
C THR A 150 -0.43 10.72 -12.14
N LEU A 151 0.23 9.65 -11.69
CA LEU A 151 0.94 9.61 -10.41
C LEU A 151 2.28 10.33 -10.43
N ILE A 152 2.96 10.27 -11.57
CA ILE A 152 4.29 10.81 -11.76
C ILE A 152 4.11 12.22 -12.34
N LYS A 153 4.58 13.24 -11.62
CA LYS A 153 4.64 14.59 -12.18
C LYS A 153 5.63 14.59 -13.34
N ALA A 154 5.13 14.75 -14.57
CA ALA A 154 5.96 15.04 -15.73
C ALA A 154 6.46 16.49 -15.58
N ASN A 155 7.78 16.65 -15.43
CA ASN A 155 8.43 17.97 -15.55
C ASN A 155 8.37 18.47 -16.99
#